data_AF-A0XYS8-F1
#
_entry.id   AF-A0XYS8-F1
#
_cell.length_a   1.000
_cell.length_b   1.000
_cell.length_c   1.000
_cell.angle_alpha   90.00
_cell.angle_beta   90.00
_cell.angle_gamma   90.00
#
_symmetry.space_group_name_H-M   'P 1'
#
loop_
_entity.id
_entity.type
_entity.pdbx_description
1 polymer ?
#
loop_
_entity_poly.entity_id
_entity_poly.type
_entity_poly.pdbx_seq_one_letter_code
_entity_poly.pdbx_strand_id
1 'polypeptide(L)'
;MSKEVIGKYIAILGLLLFWAFPLGVADAFYPMYSSFQDISLFGTNEPKINPEEISMLKSIVVGFGIFILGLMFLLISVIGLNYRTNWLFWTLLTYSILLLFLIPIGSFLGLMGLITLSLNRKKFGVVVHVR
;
A
#
# COMPACT_ATOMS: atom_id res chain seq x y z
N MET A 1 14.95 3.32 25.54
CA MET A 1 14.17 2.39 24.68
C MET A 1 15.11 1.83 23.63
N SER A 2 15.18 0.52 23.42
CA SER A 2 16.14 -0.05 22.45
C SER A 2 15.73 0.29 21.01
N LYS A 3 16.71 0.43 20.11
CA LYS A 3 16.49 0.71 18.68
C LYS A 3 15.54 -0.31 18.03
N GLU A 4 15.60 -1.56 18.49
CA GLU A 4 14.72 -2.63 18.05
C GLU A 4 13.24 -2.37 18.38
N VAL A 5 12.95 -1.94 19.61
CA VAL A 5 11.57 -1.64 20.04
C VAL A 5 11.03 -0.45 19.26
N ILE A 6 11.84 0.59 19.03
CA ILE A 6 11.46 1.74 18.21
C ILE A 6 11.18 1.30 16.77
N GLY A 7 12.06 0.50 16.18
CA GLY A 7 11.90 -0.05 14.84
C GLY A 7 10.61 -0.86 14.69
N LYS A 8 10.28 -1.69 15.68
CA LYS A 8 9.02 -2.46 15.70
C LYS A 8 7.79 -1.57 15.62
N TYR A 9 7.69 -0.54 16.46
CA TYR A 9 6.52 0.35 16.47
C TYR A 9 6.42 1.19 15.19
N ILE A 10 7.56 1.67 14.68
CA ILE A 10 7.58 2.40 13.40
C ILE A 10 7.20 1.47 12.24
N ALA A 11 7.62 0.20 12.24
CA ALA A 11 7.16 -0.78 11.25
C ALA A 11 5.66 -1.01 11.31
N ILE A 12 5.10 -1.18 12.51
CA ILE A 12 3.65 -1.39 12.69
C ILE A 12 2.87 -0.18 12.20
N LEU A 13 3.27 1.04 12.61
CA LEU A 13 2.64 2.27 12.15
C LEU A 13 2.76 2.42 10.62
N GLY A 14 3.95 2.15 10.07
CA GLY A 14 4.20 2.15 8.64
C GLY A 14 3.27 1.19 7.91
N LEU A 15 3.11 -0.05 8.40
CA LEU A 15 2.20 -1.05 7.84
C LEU A 15 0.73 -0.61 7.90
N LEU A 16 0.29 -0.02 9.02
CA LEU A 16 -1.08 0.48 9.15
C LEU A 16 -1.40 1.56 8.11
N LEU A 17 -0.48 2.51 7.92
CA LEU A 17 -0.62 3.56 6.90
C LEU A 17 -0.46 3.00 5.48
N PHE A 18 0.34 1.95 5.31
CA PHE A 18 0.54 1.31 4.02
C PHE A 18 -0.78 0.84 3.42
N TRP A 19 -1.67 0.24 4.23
CA TRP A 19 -2.98 -0.23 3.79
C TRP A 19 -3.92 0.86 3.25
N ALA A 20 -3.62 2.14 3.46
CA ALA A 20 -4.47 3.24 3.01
C ALA A 20 -4.67 3.27 1.48
N PHE A 21 -3.67 2.89 0.67
CA PHE A 21 -3.83 2.91 -0.78
C PHE A 21 -4.78 1.82 -1.31
N PRO A 22 -4.62 0.53 -0.96
CA PRO A 22 -5.62 -0.50 -1.29
C PRO A 22 -7.02 -0.15 -0.80
N LEU A 23 -7.15 0.42 0.40
CA LEU A 23 -8.45 0.83 0.93
C LEU A 23 -9.06 2.00 0.16
N GLY A 24 -8.26 3.00 -0.22
CA GLY A 24 -8.73 4.12 -1.06
C GLY A 24 -9.16 3.67 -2.46
N VAL A 25 -8.51 2.63 -3.01
CA VAL A 25 -8.95 2.01 -4.26
C VAL A 25 -10.22 1.18 -4.06
N ALA A 26 -10.31 0.41 -2.96
CA ALA A 26 -11.52 -0.34 -2.60
C ALA A 26 -12.76 0.58 -2.46
N ASP A 27 -12.58 1.73 -1.80
CA ASP A 27 -13.62 2.73 -1.60
C ASP A 27 -14.10 3.36 -2.92
N ALA A 28 -13.17 3.58 -3.88
CA ALA A 28 -13.52 4.09 -5.20
C ALA A 28 -14.33 3.11 -6.06
N PHE A 29 -14.34 1.80 -5.76
CA PHE A 29 -15.13 0.83 -6.53
C PHE A 29 -16.63 0.95 -6.31
N TYR A 30 -17.08 1.37 -5.12
CA TYR A 30 -18.52 1.49 -4.84
C TYR A 30 -19.23 2.50 -5.78
N PRO A 31 -18.78 3.77 -5.87
CA PRO A 31 -19.40 4.71 -6.79
C PRO A 31 -19.20 4.27 -8.25
N MET A 32 -18.04 3.71 -8.60
CA MET A 32 -17.79 3.21 -9.96
C MET A 32 -18.79 2.12 -10.38
N TYR A 33 -19.10 1.20 -9.47
CA TYR A 33 -20.12 0.18 -9.67
C TYR A 33 -21.52 0.78 -9.88
N SER A 34 -21.89 1.77 -9.06
CA SER A 34 -23.16 2.50 -9.21
C SER A 34 -23.25 3.18 -10.58
N SER A 35 -22.20 3.89 -10.99
CA SER A 35 -22.15 4.56 -12.30
C SER A 35 -22.32 3.57 -13.46
N PHE A 36 -21.68 2.39 -13.40
CA PHE A 36 -21.86 1.38 -14.45
C PHE A 36 -23.28 0.80 -14.48
N GLN A 37 -23.91 0.61 -13.33
CA GLN A 37 -25.32 0.19 -13.30
C GLN A 37 -26.23 1.24 -13.93
N ASP A 38 -26.06 2.52 -13.58
CA ASP A 38 -26.87 3.61 -14.12
C ASP A 38 -26.71 3.74 -15.65
N ILE A 39 -25.47 3.64 -16.15
CA ILE A 39 -25.20 3.61 -17.59
C ILE A 39 -25.91 2.43 -18.26
N SER A 40 -25.89 1.25 -17.65
CA SER A 40 -26.51 0.05 -18.22
C SER A 40 -28.05 0.13 -18.28
N LEU A 41 -28.67 0.81 -17.31
CA LEU A 41 -30.13 0.90 -17.17
C LEU A 41 -30.73 2.10 -17.92
N PHE A 42 -30.00 3.23 -17.96
CA PHE A 42 -30.53 4.52 -18.40
C PHE A 42 -29.64 5.24 -19.42
N GLY A 43 -28.62 4.57 -19.96
CA GLY A 43 -27.64 5.15 -20.87
C GLY A 43 -28.25 5.72 -22.15
N THR A 44 -28.58 7.01 -22.14
CA THR A 44 -28.53 7.85 -23.34
C THR A 44 -27.05 8.08 -23.62
N ASN A 45 -26.54 7.81 -24.83
CA ASN A 45 -25.11 7.85 -25.22
C ASN A 45 -24.37 9.21 -25.03
N GLU A 46 -24.82 10.07 -24.12
CA GLU A 46 -24.20 11.32 -23.70
C GLU A 46 -23.29 11.07 -22.49
N PRO A 47 -21.96 11.20 -22.62
CA PRO A 47 -21.07 11.15 -21.46
C PRO A 47 -21.25 12.43 -20.64
N LYS A 48 -22.12 12.38 -19.62
CA LYS A 48 -22.17 13.42 -18.59
C LYS A 48 -21.24 13.01 -17.47
N ILE A 49 -20.12 13.72 -17.34
CA ILE A 49 -19.22 13.57 -16.18
C ILE A 49 -20.03 13.95 -14.94
N ASN A 50 -20.44 12.95 -14.17
CA ASN A 50 -21.15 13.17 -12.92
C ASN A 50 -20.12 13.68 -11.87
N PRO A 51 -20.39 14.76 -11.12
CA PRO A 51 -19.52 15.20 -10.02
C PRO A 51 -19.12 14.09 -9.04
N GLU A 52 -19.94 13.05 -8.89
CA GLU A 52 -19.65 11.87 -8.09
C GLU A 52 -18.45 11.05 -8.63
N GLU A 53 -18.24 11.03 -9.95
CA GLU A 53 -17.08 10.39 -10.61
C GLU A 53 -15.77 11.09 -10.25
N ILE A 54 -15.78 12.42 -10.11
CA ILE A 54 -14.62 13.21 -9.66
C ILE A 54 -14.34 12.94 -8.19
N SER A 55 -15.37 12.71 -7.38
CA SER A 55 -15.21 12.37 -5.96
C SER A 55 -14.49 11.03 -5.75
N MET A 56 -14.61 10.08 -6.70
CA MET A 56 -13.94 8.77 -6.61
C MET A 56 -12.41 8.90 -6.58
N LEU A 57 -11.85 9.83 -7.37
CA LEU A 57 -10.41 10.08 -7.40
C LEU A 57 -9.88 10.60 -6.06
N LYS A 58 -10.70 11.31 -5.29
CA LYS A 58 -10.28 11.89 -4.01
C LYS A 58 -9.84 10.80 -3.02
N SER A 59 -10.58 9.69 -2.94
CA SER A 59 -10.26 8.59 -2.02
C SER A 59 -8.93 7.93 -2.38
N ILE A 60 -8.71 7.70 -3.68
CA ILE A 60 -7.45 7.14 -4.21
C ILE A 60 -6.28 8.08 -3.93
N VAL A 61 -6.43 9.38 -4.19
CA VAL A 61 -5.36 10.37 -3.98
C VAL A 61 -4.99 10.51 -2.51
N VAL A 62 -5.98 10.58 -1.62
CA VAL A 62 -5.75 10.65 -0.17
C VAL A 62 -5.11 9.36 0.33
N GLY A 63 -5.64 8.20 -0.09
CA GLY A 63 -5.10 6.88 0.25
C GLY A 63 -3.65 6.73 -0.21
N PHE A 64 -3.33 7.19 -1.42
CA PHE A 64 -1.97 7.19 -1.95
C PHE A 64 -1.03 8.11 -1.14
N GLY A 65 -1.47 9.31 -0.77
CA GLY A 65 -0.69 10.22 0.07
C GLY A 65 -0.33 9.60 1.43
N ILE A 66 -1.30 8.96 2.09
CA ILE A 66 -1.09 8.27 3.37
C ILE A 66 -0.17 7.05 3.18
N PHE A 67 -0.33 6.31 2.09
CA PHE A 67 0.52 5.19 1.74
C PHE A 67 2.00 5.59 1.60
N ILE A 68 2.30 6.74 0.98
CA ILE A 68 3.67 7.25 0.87
C ILE A 68 4.27 7.50 2.26
N LEU A 69 3.51 8.05 3.20
CA LEU A 69 3.96 8.21 4.60
C LEU A 69 4.24 6.84 5.25
N GLY A 70 3.37 5.87 5.03
CA GLY A 70 3.59 4.48 5.48
C GLY A 70 4.88 3.87 4.91
N LEU A 71 5.12 4.09 3.61
CA LEU A 71 6.32 3.63 2.91
C LEU A 71 7.59 4.26 3.52
N MET A 72 7.55 5.55 3.84
CA MET A 72 8.67 6.24 4.50
C MET A 72 8.96 5.63 5.88
N PHE A 73 7.95 5.37 6.71
CA PHE A 73 8.14 4.72 8.01
C PHE A 73 8.70 3.29 7.86
N LEU A 74 8.23 2.52 6.89
CA LEU A 74 8.77 1.20 6.59
C LEU A 74 10.25 1.26 6.20
N LEU A 75 10.63 2.20 5.33
CA LEU A 75 12.04 2.41 4.96
C LEU A 75 12.90 2.79 6.17
N ILE A 76 12.43 3.72 7.01
CA ILE A 76 13.13 4.12 8.24
C ILE A 76 13.31 2.92 9.17
N SER A 77 12.27 2.10 9.34
CA SER A 77 12.34 0.91 10.18
C SER A 77 13.34 -0.12 9.64
N VAL A 78 13.27 -0.46 8.35
CA VAL A 78 14.04 -1.55 7.73
C VAL A 78 15.51 -1.15 7.46
N ILE A 79 15.73 0.08 7.00
CA ILE A 79 17.05 0.58 6.59
C ILE A 79 17.70 1.37 7.73
N GLY A 80 16.98 2.34 8.30
CA GLY A 80 17.52 3.23 9.34
C GLY A 80 17.69 2.55 10.70
N LEU A 81 16.71 1.74 11.11
CA LEU A 81 16.71 1.08 12.42
C LEU A 81 17.08 -0.41 12.34
N ASN A 82 17.35 -0.93 11.14
CA ASN A 82 17.68 -2.34 10.90
C ASN A 82 16.68 -3.35 11.48
N TYR A 83 15.41 -2.96 11.64
CA TYR A 83 14.36 -3.86 12.10
C TYR A 83 13.91 -4.76 10.94
N ARG A 84 14.49 -5.97 10.88
CA ARG A 84 14.34 -6.93 9.76
C ARG A 84 13.87 -8.31 10.23
N THR A 85 12.79 -8.34 10.98
CA THR A 85 12.22 -9.59 11.51
C THR A 85 11.54 -10.42 10.42
N ASN A 86 11.43 -11.73 10.64
CA ASN A 86 10.78 -12.64 9.68
C ASN A 86 9.31 -12.28 9.41
N TRP A 87 8.57 -11.86 10.44
CA TRP A 87 7.17 -11.44 10.27
C TRP A 87 7.06 -10.23 9.34
N LEU A 88 7.92 -9.22 9.50
CA LEU A 88 7.91 -8.05 8.63
C LEU A 88 8.21 -8.40 7.17
N PHE A 89 9.14 -9.34 6.93
CA PHE A 89 9.43 -9.84 5.58
C PHE A 89 8.17 -10.44 4.92
N TRP A 90 7.50 -11.36 5.60
CA TRP A 90 6.32 -12.03 5.07
C TRP A 90 5.17 -11.05 4.82
N THR A 91 4.95 -10.12 5.75
CA THR A 91 3.93 -9.08 5.57
C THR A 91 4.21 -8.22 4.33
N LEU A 92 5.47 -7.76 4.15
CA LEU A 92 5.84 -6.97 2.98
C LEU A 92 5.78 -7.78 1.68
N LEU A 93 6.09 -9.07 1.71
CA LEU A 93 5.98 -9.97 0.56
C LEU A 93 4.53 -10.12 0.12
N THR A 94 3.64 -10.50 1.04
CA THR A 94 2.20 -10.64 0.78
C THR A 94 1.62 -9.35 0.24
N TYR A 95 2.00 -8.22 0.84
CA TYR A 95 1.52 -6.92 0.39
C TYR A 95 2.04 -6.55 -1.00
N SER A 96 3.30 -6.85 -1.31
CA SER A 96 3.86 -6.58 -2.64
C SER A 96 3.16 -7.39 -3.72
N ILE A 97 2.73 -8.63 -3.41
CA ILE A 97 1.89 -9.44 -4.30
C ILE A 97 0.50 -8.79 -4.49
N LEU A 98 -0.13 -8.35 -3.40
CA LEU A 98 -1.44 -7.69 -3.46
C LEU A 98 -1.40 -6.42 -4.32
N LEU A 99 -0.34 -5.63 -4.20
CA LEU A 99 -0.14 -4.43 -5.02
C LEU A 99 -0.09 -4.73 -6.52
N LEU A 100 0.31 -5.94 -6.94
CA LEU A 100 0.38 -6.29 -8.37
C LEU A 100 -0.97 -6.15 -9.09
N PHE A 101 -2.07 -6.33 -8.36
CA PHE A 101 -3.43 -6.23 -8.90
C PHE A 101 -3.94 -4.78 -9.02
N LEU A 102 -3.22 -3.81 -8.44
CA LEU A 102 -3.58 -2.39 -8.48
C LEU A 102 -2.86 -1.69 -9.65
N ILE A 103 -3.36 -1.88 -10.87
CA ILE A 103 -2.73 -1.38 -12.11
C ILE A 103 -2.98 0.14 -12.28
N PRO A 104 -2.01 0.93 -12.75
CA PRO A 104 -0.63 0.56 -13.05
C PRO A 104 0.35 0.80 -11.89
N ILE A 105 0.03 1.74 -11.00
CA ILE A 105 0.95 2.25 -9.98
C ILE A 105 1.29 1.17 -8.95
N GLY A 106 0.29 0.44 -8.46
CA GLY A 106 0.49 -0.66 -7.55
C GLY A 106 1.34 -1.77 -8.18
N SER A 107 1.13 -2.10 -9.47
CA SER A 107 1.94 -3.12 -10.14
C SER A 107 3.42 -2.76 -10.20
N PHE A 108 3.73 -1.50 -10.50
CA PHE A 108 5.11 -1.00 -10.46
C PHE A 108 5.72 -1.11 -9.06
N LEU A 109 4.99 -0.64 -8.04
CA LEU A 109 5.45 -0.68 -6.64
C LEU A 109 5.57 -2.11 -6.09
N GLY A 110 4.64 -2.98 -6.45
CA GLY A 110 4.62 -4.39 -6.07
C GLY A 110 5.81 -5.14 -6.66
N LEU A 111 6.10 -4.95 -7.96
CA LEU A 111 7.29 -5.52 -8.59
C LEU A 111 8.58 -5.01 -7.94
N MET A 112 8.68 -3.70 -7.71
CA MET A 112 9.85 -3.11 -7.04
C MET A 112 10.05 -3.67 -5.63
N GLY A 113 8.96 -3.85 -4.88
CA GLY A 113 8.96 -4.48 -3.56
C GLY A 113 9.41 -5.94 -3.61
N LEU A 114 8.85 -6.74 -4.51
CA LEU A 114 9.21 -8.15 -4.70
C LEU A 114 10.69 -8.33 -5.08
N ILE A 115 11.19 -7.53 -6.01
CA ILE A 115 12.60 -7.55 -6.42
C ILE A 115 13.49 -7.20 -5.22
N THR A 116 13.16 -6.12 -4.51
CA THR A 116 13.94 -5.65 -3.35
C THR A 116 13.98 -6.70 -2.25
N LEU A 117 12.84 -7.31 -1.92
CA LEU A 117 12.73 -8.37 -0.91
C LEU A 117 13.48 -9.63 -1.33
N SER A 118 13.42 -10.02 -2.61
CA SER A 118 14.12 -11.19 -3.14
C SER A 118 15.64 -11.02 -3.07
N LEU A 119 16.15 -9.86 -3.50
CA LEU A 119 17.58 -9.53 -3.44
C LEU A 119 18.11 -9.44 -2.01
N ASN A 120 17.27 -9.03 -1.06
CA ASN A 120 17.66 -8.83 0.34
C ASN A 120 17.17 -9.93 1.29
N ARG A 121 16.66 -11.06 0.79
CA ARG A 121 16.04 -12.12 1.60
C ARG A 121 16.91 -12.58 2.78
N LYS A 122 18.22 -12.71 2.55
CA LYS A 122 19.21 -13.16 3.54
C LYS A 122 19.39 -12.19 4.72
N LYS A 123 19.00 -10.91 4.56
CA LYS A 123 19.08 -9.89 5.60
C LYS A 123 17.90 -9.93 6.59
N PHE A 124 16.84 -10.66 6.26
CA PHE A 124 15.64 -10.81 7.09
C PHE A 124 15.69 -12.11 7.89
N GLY A 125 15.29 -12.03 9.17
CA GLY A 125 15.25 -13.19 10.06
C GLY A 125 16.56 -13.46 10.80
N VAL A 126 17.61 -12.69 10.56
CA VAL A 126 18.81 -12.69 11.39
C VAL A 126 18.44 -11.99 12.70
N VAL A 127 18.49 -12.70 13.81
CA VAL A 127 18.40 -12.10 15.15
C VAL A 127 19.68 -11.29 15.35
N VAL A 128 19.65 -10.03 14.93
CA VAL A 128 20.73 -9.09 15.25
C VAL A 128 20.50 -8.71 16.71
N HIS A 129 21.18 -9.40 17.62
CA HIS A 129 21.34 -8.90 18.99
C HIS A 129 22.08 -7.57 18.92
N VAL A 130 21.33 -6.47 18.93
CA VAL A 130 21.89 -5.14 19.11
C VAL A 130 22.37 -5.08 20.56
N ARG A 131 23.68 -5.28 20.77
CA ARG A 131 24.34 -4.92 22.03
C ARG A 131 24.32 -3.42 22.23
#